data_AF-A0A3C1SSW3-F1
#
_entry.id   AF-A0A3C1SSW3-F1
#
_cell.length_a   1.000
_cell.length_b   1.000
_cell.length_c   1.000
_cell.angle_alpha   90.00
_cell.angle_beta   90.00
_cell.angle_gamma   90.00
#
_symmetry.space_group_name_H-M   'P 1'
#
loop_
_entity.id
_entity.type
_entity.pdbx_description
1 polymer ?
#
loop_
_entity_poly.entity_id
_entity_poly.type
_entity_poly.pdbx_seq_one_letter_code
_entity_poly.pdbx_strand_id
1 'polypeptide(L)'
;MLSRSLARAGFLTLSLLLALLATPLARAADDAALRAALAPMREADFNDKIQLVEQLAALDHPRVAAILKALADSRLYYQDAENRAVIGLDEAADIAIEDAASGAALGRASKRDLGRITANNRLRNLIENRLASLGLSSADSGQRKAAVQAFLKNPDPAGTERLKARLAVET
;
A
#
# COMPACT_ATOMS: atom_id res chain seq x y z
N MET A 1 25.13 46.62 19.37
CA MET A 1 24.47 45.32 19.67
C MET A 1 23.62 44.84 18.49
N LEU A 2 24.17 44.70 17.27
CA LEU A 2 23.38 44.51 16.03
C LEU A 2 23.76 43.30 15.16
N SER A 3 24.53 42.31 15.64
CA SER A 3 24.89 41.13 14.79
C SER A 3 24.14 39.83 15.12
N ARG A 4 23.26 39.80 16.13
CA ARG A 4 22.55 38.57 16.56
C ARG A 4 21.28 38.24 15.79
N SER A 5 20.74 39.19 15.01
CA SER A 5 19.45 39.05 14.28
C SER A 5 19.60 38.33 12.93
N LEU A 6 20.66 38.66 12.17
CA LEU A 6 20.90 38.09 10.83
C LEU A 6 21.23 36.59 10.88
N ALA A 7 21.94 36.13 11.91
CA ALA A 7 22.25 34.71 12.10
C ALA A 7 20.99 33.87 12.39
N ARG A 8 19.98 34.44 13.06
CA ARG A 8 18.71 33.76 13.36
C ARG A 8 17.80 33.67 12.15
N ALA A 9 17.76 34.72 11.33
CA ALA A 9 17.01 34.74 10.07
C ALA A 9 17.60 33.75 9.03
N GLY A 10 18.93 33.64 8.94
CA GLY A 10 19.60 32.64 8.09
C GLY A 10 19.42 31.20 8.56
N PHE A 11 19.35 30.97 9.88
CA PHE A 11 19.07 29.63 10.43
C PHE A 11 17.62 29.20 10.17
N LEU A 12 16.66 30.11 10.26
CA LEU A 12 15.24 29.84 10.00
C LEU A 12 14.95 29.55 8.51
N THR A 13 15.58 30.27 7.58
CA THR A 13 15.45 30.00 6.15
C THR A 13 16.18 28.72 5.71
N LEU A 14 17.33 28.40 6.30
CA LEU A 14 18.05 27.16 6.03
C LEU A 14 17.31 25.92 6.57
N SER A 15 16.64 26.05 7.73
CA SER A 15 15.83 24.98 8.33
C SER A 15 14.56 24.69 7.52
N LEU A 16 13.94 25.73 6.94
CA LEU A 16 12.77 25.57 6.06
C LEU A 16 13.14 24.94 4.71
N LEU A 17 14.32 25.26 4.15
CA LEU A 17 14.81 24.61 2.92
C LEU A 17 15.19 23.14 3.17
N LEU A 18 15.78 22.82 4.32
CA LEU A 18 16.17 21.45 4.68
C LEU A 18 14.96 20.54 4.95
N ALA A 19 13.88 21.09 5.51
CA ALA A 19 12.61 20.37 5.70
C ALA A 19 11.90 20.05 4.37
N LEU A 20 12.06 20.89 3.34
CA LEU A 20 11.42 20.70 2.04
C LEU A 20 12.12 19.65 1.16
N LEU A 21 13.42 19.42 1.36
CA LEU A 21 14.16 18.33 0.70
C LEU A 21 14.05 16.99 1.44
N ALA A 22 13.74 16.98 2.74
CA ALA A 22 13.65 15.75 3.53
C ALA A 22 12.42 14.88 3.16
N THR A 23 11.31 15.51 2.75
CA THR A 23 10.05 14.81 2.43
C THR A 23 10.10 13.95 1.16
N PRO A 24 10.66 14.39 0.01
CA PRO A 24 10.76 13.53 -1.17
C PRO A 24 11.78 12.38 -0.98
N LEU A 25 12.86 12.60 -0.21
CA LEU A 25 13.87 11.57 0.07
C LEU A 25 13.32 10.45 0.96
N ALA A 26 12.56 10.79 2.01
CA ALA A 26 11.91 9.80 2.86
C ALA A 26 10.91 8.95 2.04
N ARG A 27 10.07 9.61 1.23
CA ARG A 27 9.09 8.94 0.36
C ARG A 27 9.75 7.98 -0.64
N ALA A 28 10.89 8.37 -1.22
CA ALA A 28 11.64 7.51 -2.14
C ALA A 28 12.24 6.28 -1.45
N ALA A 29 12.69 6.40 -0.20
CA ALA A 29 13.18 5.28 0.60
C ALA A 29 12.04 4.31 0.97
N ASP A 30 10.87 4.82 1.36
CA ASP A 30 9.71 3.99 1.66
C ASP A 30 9.21 3.24 0.41
N ASP A 31 9.17 3.93 -0.74
CA ASP A 31 8.84 3.31 -2.01
C ASP A 31 9.85 2.21 -2.38
N ALA A 32 11.14 2.39 -2.08
CA ALA A 32 12.17 1.37 -2.34
C ALA A 32 11.98 0.13 -1.45
N ALA A 33 11.68 0.32 -0.16
CA ALA A 33 11.34 -0.77 0.75
C ALA A 33 10.09 -1.53 0.26
N LEU A 34 9.07 -0.81 -0.21
CA LEU A 34 7.87 -1.40 -0.77
C LEU A 34 8.14 -2.18 -2.07
N ARG A 35 8.99 -1.65 -2.97
CA ARG A 35 9.42 -2.38 -4.17
C ARG A 35 10.15 -3.68 -3.81
N ALA A 36 11.01 -3.65 -2.80
CA ALA A 36 11.72 -4.84 -2.33
C ALA A 36 10.75 -5.91 -1.79
N ALA A 37 9.70 -5.50 -1.08
CA ALA A 37 8.66 -6.42 -0.58
C ALA A 37 7.78 -6.99 -1.71
N LEU A 38 7.61 -6.26 -2.82
CA LEU A 38 6.83 -6.71 -3.98
C LEU A 38 7.60 -7.63 -4.92
N ALA A 39 8.92 -7.46 -5.05
CA ALA A 39 9.76 -8.24 -5.94
C ALA A 39 9.57 -9.78 -5.84
N PRO A 40 9.55 -10.40 -4.65
CA PRO A 40 9.40 -11.86 -4.54
C PRO A 40 7.99 -12.36 -4.90
N MET A 41 6.96 -11.51 -4.92
CA MET A 41 5.56 -11.92 -5.15
C MET A 41 5.32 -12.59 -6.50
N ARG A 42 6.14 -12.29 -7.51
CA ARG A 42 6.00 -12.85 -8.86
C ARG A 42 6.25 -14.36 -8.87
N GLU A 43 7.31 -14.79 -8.20
CA GLU A 43 7.81 -16.18 -8.22
C GLU A 43 7.35 -16.98 -7.00
N ALA A 44 6.90 -16.31 -5.94
CA ALA A 44 6.43 -16.95 -4.72
C ALA A 44 5.22 -17.86 -4.95
N ASP A 45 5.24 -19.01 -4.28
CA ASP A 45 4.07 -19.88 -4.21
C ASP A 45 2.98 -19.27 -3.31
N PHE A 46 1.81 -19.92 -3.22
CA PHE A 46 0.70 -19.37 -2.45
C PHE A 46 0.94 -19.33 -0.93
N ASN A 47 1.80 -20.20 -0.38
CA ASN A 47 2.13 -20.18 1.04
C ASN A 47 3.12 -19.05 1.35
N ASP A 48 4.10 -18.84 0.48
CA ASP A 48 5.05 -17.73 0.59
C ASP A 48 4.35 -16.39 0.39
N LYS A 49 3.41 -16.30 -0.56
CA LYS A 49 2.56 -15.11 -0.75
C LYS A 49 1.74 -14.76 0.49
N ILE A 50 1.31 -15.73 1.30
CA ILE A 50 0.65 -15.45 2.58
C ILE A 50 1.61 -14.67 3.49
N GLN A 51 2.85 -15.12 3.64
CA GLN A 51 3.85 -14.43 4.48
C GLN A 51 4.17 -13.04 3.95
N LEU A 52 4.34 -12.91 2.62
CA LEU A 52 4.61 -11.62 1.99
C LEU A 52 3.44 -10.64 2.15
N VAL A 53 2.19 -11.11 2.09
CA VAL A 53 1.00 -10.28 2.35
C VAL A 53 0.95 -9.80 3.80
N GLU A 54 1.30 -10.65 4.77
CA GLU A 54 1.38 -10.26 6.18
C GLU A 54 2.46 -9.19 6.40
N GLN A 55 3.63 -9.37 5.79
CA GLN A 55 4.71 -8.38 5.84
C GLN A 55 4.30 -7.05 5.22
N LEU A 56 3.67 -7.07 4.03
CA LEU A 56 3.14 -5.87 3.39
C LEU A 56 2.10 -5.17 4.26
N ALA A 57 1.19 -5.93 4.87
CA ALA A 57 0.13 -5.38 5.73
C ALA A 57 0.68 -4.74 7.02
N ALA A 58 1.90 -5.08 7.43
CA ALA A 58 2.58 -4.49 8.58
C ALA A 58 3.37 -3.21 8.24
N LEU A 59 3.56 -2.89 6.95
CA LEU A 59 4.26 -1.68 6.54
C LEU A 59 3.36 -0.45 6.75
N ASP A 60 3.92 0.59 7.34
CA ASP A 60 3.29 1.91 7.42
C ASP A 60 3.52 2.68 6.11
N HIS A 61 2.88 2.23 5.03
CA HIS A 61 2.95 2.90 3.73
C HIS A 61 1.57 3.13 3.11
N PRO A 62 1.26 4.35 2.61
CA PRO A 62 -0.08 4.69 2.12
C PRO A 62 -0.57 3.86 0.92
N ARG A 63 0.35 3.16 0.22
CA ARG A 63 0.01 2.35 -0.96
C ARG A 63 -0.28 0.88 -0.65
N VAL A 64 -0.04 0.43 0.58
CA VAL A 64 -0.28 -0.97 0.99
C VAL A 64 -1.71 -1.40 0.70
N ALA A 65 -2.71 -0.60 1.11
CA ALA A 65 -4.11 -0.92 0.87
C ALA A 65 -4.46 -1.02 -0.62
N ALA A 66 -3.93 -0.12 -1.44
CA ALA A 66 -4.16 -0.13 -2.89
C ALA A 66 -3.55 -1.38 -3.56
N ILE A 67 -2.32 -1.75 -3.18
CA ILE A 67 -1.62 -2.94 -3.65
C ILE A 67 -2.37 -4.21 -3.25
N LEU A 68 -2.71 -4.35 -1.97
CA LEU A 68 -3.41 -5.52 -1.46
C LEU A 68 -4.76 -5.69 -2.17
N LYS A 69 -5.51 -4.59 -2.33
CA LYS A 69 -6.75 -4.61 -3.11
C LYS A 69 -6.52 -5.01 -4.57
N ALA A 70 -5.49 -4.46 -5.22
CA ALA A 70 -5.16 -4.83 -6.60
C ALA A 70 -4.81 -6.33 -6.71
N LEU A 71 -4.09 -6.90 -5.74
CA LEU A 71 -3.78 -8.34 -5.72
C LEU A 71 -5.05 -9.19 -5.58
N ALA A 72 -5.95 -8.83 -4.66
CA ALA A 72 -7.22 -9.54 -4.48
C ALA A 72 -8.09 -9.47 -5.74
N ASP A 73 -8.19 -8.28 -6.34
CA ASP A 73 -8.93 -8.01 -7.57
C ASP A 73 -8.25 -8.57 -8.84
N SER A 74 -7.11 -9.25 -8.70
CA SER A 74 -6.30 -9.77 -9.82
C SER A 74 -5.81 -8.69 -10.79
N ARG A 75 -5.65 -7.45 -10.32
CA ARG A 75 -5.15 -6.28 -11.07
C ARG A 75 -3.70 -5.93 -10.76
N LEU A 76 -3.00 -6.73 -9.97
CA LEU A 76 -1.56 -6.58 -9.72
C LEU A 76 -0.76 -7.37 -10.76
N TYR A 77 0.21 -6.71 -11.38
CA TYR A 77 1.05 -7.28 -12.44
C TYR A 77 2.52 -6.98 -12.17
N TYR A 78 3.38 -7.72 -12.85
CA TYR A 78 4.80 -7.45 -12.99
C TYR A 78 5.12 -7.14 -14.44
N GLN A 79 5.86 -6.07 -14.66
CA GLN A 79 6.33 -5.65 -15.97
C GLN A 79 7.81 -6.04 -16.08
N ASP A 80 8.10 -7.11 -16.84
CA ASP A 80 9.42 -7.73 -16.86
C ASP A 80 10.49 -6.81 -17.49
N ALA A 81 10.14 -6.06 -18.53
CA ALA A 81 11.08 -5.19 -19.24
C ALA A 81 11.68 -4.08 -18.36
N GLU A 82 10.90 -3.57 -17.40
CA GLU A 82 11.30 -2.52 -16.45
C GLU A 82 11.51 -3.06 -15.03
N ASN A 83 11.42 -4.38 -14.85
CA ASN A 83 11.63 -5.09 -13.59
C ASN A 83 10.87 -4.46 -12.40
N ARG A 84 9.56 -4.24 -12.57
CA ARG A 84 8.73 -3.54 -11.56
C ARG A 84 7.31 -4.10 -11.46
N ALA A 85 6.70 -3.91 -10.29
CA ALA A 85 5.29 -4.20 -10.07
C ALA A 85 4.41 -2.99 -10.47
N VAL A 86 3.29 -3.27 -11.14
CA VAL A 86 2.34 -2.27 -11.62
C VAL A 86 0.90 -2.66 -11.28
N ILE A 87 0.02 -1.67 -11.15
CA ILE A 87 -1.42 -1.87 -10.93
C ILE A 87 -2.16 -1.51 -12.22
N GLY A 88 -3.02 -2.42 -12.68
CA GLY A 88 -3.96 -2.18 -13.77
C GLY A 88 -5.16 -1.36 -13.30
N LEU A 89 -5.50 -0.33 -14.08
CA LEU A 89 -6.57 0.62 -13.75
C LEU A 89 -7.86 0.40 -14.55
N ASP A 90 -7.78 -0.32 -15.67
CA ASP A 90 -8.93 -0.67 -16.51
C ASP A 90 -8.82 -2.10 -17.06
N GLU A 91 -9.86 -2.54 -17.79
CA GLU A 91 -9.91 -3.88 -18.38
C GLU A 91 -9.68 -3.92 -19.90
N ALA A 92 -9.16 -2.85 -20.50
CA ALA A 92 -8.92 -2.78 -21.95
C ALA A 92 -7.87 -3.80 -22.45
N ALA A 93 -7.68 -3.89 -23.76
CA ALA A 93 -6.64 -4.73 -24.36
C ALA A 93 -5.23 -4.23 -23.98
N ASP A 94 -5.01 -2.93 -24.19
CA ASP A 94 -3.89 -2.18 -23.61
C ASP A 94 -4.41 -1.49 -22.38
N ILE A 95 -3.94 -1.87 -21.20
CA ILE A 95 -4.46 -1.35 -19.93
C ILE A 95 -3.69 -0.11 -19.49
N ALA A 96 -4.41 0.86 -18.91
CA ALA A 96 -3.76 1.90 -18.14
C ALA A 96 -3.08 1.29 -16.89
N ILE A 97 -1.84 1.68 -16.64
CA ILE A 97 -1.03 1.19 -15.53
C ILE A 97 -0.41 2.32 -14.71
N GLU A 98 -0.22 2.05 -13.42
CA GLU A 98 0.55 2.88 -12.50
C GLU A 98 1.62 2.06 -11.76
N ASP A 99 2.68 2.72 -11.30
CA ASP A 99 3.70 2.09 -10.45
C ASP A 99 3.06 1.67 -9.11
N ALA A 100 3.23 0.40 -8.74
CA ALA A 100 2.59 -0.13 -7.53
C ALA A 100 3.11 0.54 -6.25
N ALA A 101 4.38 0.96 -6.22
CA ALA A 101 4.99 1.59 -5.06
C ALA A 101 4.70 3.10 -5.00
N SER A 102 5.02 3.86 -6.05
CA SER A 102 4.91 5.33 -6.05
C SER A 102 3.53 5.86 -6.46
N GLY A 103 2.85 5.15 -7.38
CA GLY A 103 1.53 5.54 -7.89
C GLY A 103 1.62 6.49 -9.06
N ALA A 104 2.83 6.69 -9.58
CA ALA A 104 3.03 7.42 -10.81
C ALA A 104 2.33 6.69 -11.96
N ALA A 105 1.55 7.43 -12.76
CA ALA A 105 0.97 6.91 -13.99
C ALA A 105 2.09 6.55 -14.98
N LEU A 106 2.01 5.35 -15.56
CA LEU A 106 3.02 4.80 -16.48
C LEU A 106 2.50 4.71 -17.93
N GLY A 107 1.30 5.23 -18.19
CA GLY A 107 0.65 5.16 -19.49
C GLY A 107 -0.11 3.86 -19.69
N ARG A 108 -0.09 3.35 -20.92
CA ARG A 108 -0.78 2.10 -21.29
C ARG A 108 0.23 1.02 -21.66
N ALA A 109 -0.06 -0.21 -21.28
CA ALA A 109 0.74 -1.38 -21.63
C ALA A 109 -0.16 -2.52 -22.12
N SER A 110 0.32 -3.28 -23.11
CA SER A 110 -0.38 -4.48 -23.55
C SER A 110 -0.39 -5.51 -22.42
N LYS A 111 -1.55 -6.12 -22.17
CA LYS A 111 -1.68 -7.18 -21.15
C LYS A 111 -0.74 -8.36 -21.36
N ARG A 112 -0.24 -8.56 -22.59
CA ARG A 112 0.70 -9.67 -22.91
C ARG A 112 2.10 -9.41 -22.37
N ASP A 113 2.46 -8.14 -22.16
CA ASP A 113 3.77 -7.73 -21.66
C ASP A 113 3.79 -7.67 -20.12
N LEU A 114 2.70 -8.11 -19.48
CA LEU A 114 2.46 -8.02 -18.05
C LEU A 114 2.20 -9.41 -17.45
N GLY A 115 3.13 -9.87 -16.61
CA GLY A 115 2.96 -11.08 -15.82
C GLY A 115 2.00 -10.85 -14.66
N ARG A 116 0.82 -11.48 -14.68
CA ARG A 116 -0.17 -11.31 -13.61
C ARG A 116 0.31 -11.96 -12.30
N ILE A 117 0.28 -11.21 -11.20
CA ILE A 117 0.48 -11.77 -9.86
C ILE A 117 -0.85 -12.31 -9.36
N THR A 118 -0.98 -13.64 -9.38
CA THR A 118 -2.24 -14.31 -9.07
C THR A 118 -2.42 -14.53 -7.56
N ALA A 119 -3.68 -14.42 -7.12
CA ALA A 119 -4.13 -14.82 -5.80
C ALA A 119 -5.13 -15.98 -5.92
N ASN A 120 -5.08 -16.93 -4.98
CA ASN A 120 -6.12 -17.94 -4.83
C ASN A 120 -7.17 -17.48 -3.80
N ASN A 121 -8.25 -18.24 -3.62
CA ASN A 121 -9.34 -17.85 -2.70
C ASN A 121 -8.86 -17.69 -1.25
N ARG A 122 -7.94 -18.54 -0.79
CA ARG A 122 -7.36 -18.43 0.54
C ARG A 122 -6.59 -17.12 0.74
N LEU A 123 -5.79 -16.73 -0.26
CA LEU A 123 -5.02 -15.48 -0.22
C LEU A 123 -5.94 -14.26 -0.32
N ARG A 124 -6.97 -14.30 -1.19
CA ARG A 124 -7.98 -13.24 -1.28
C ARG A 124 -8.69 -13.02 0.07
N ASN A 125 -9.14 -14.09 0.69
CA ASN A 125 -9.76 -14.07 2.01
C ASN A 125 -8.86 -13.44 3.07
N LEU A 126 -7.57 -13.80 3.10
CA LEU A 126 -6.59 -13.19 3.99
C LEU A 126 -6.44 -11.68 3.73
N ILE A 127 -6.30 -11.31 2.46
CA ILE A 127 -6.16 -9.91 2.04
C ILE A 127 -7.37 -9.09 2.45
N GLU A 128 -8.59 -9.58 2.22
CA GLU A 128 -9.83 -8.91 2.62
C GLU A 128 -9.88 -8.66 4.13
N ASN A 129 -9.46 -9.63 4.94
CA ASN A 129 -9.41 -9.48 6.39
C ASN A 129 -8.35 -8.46 6.83
N ARG A 130 -7.22 -8.35 6.11
CA ARG A 130 -6.20 -7.33 6.36
C ARG A 130 -6.67 -5.94 5.94
N LEU A 131 -7.31 -5.81 4.78
CA LEU A 131 -7.93 -4.55 4.34
C LEU A 131 -9.02 -4.09 5.31
N ALA A 132 -9.84 -5.00 5.80
CA ALA A 132 -10.82 -4.72 6.85
C ALA A 132 -10.14 -4.25 8.15
N SER A 133 -9.04 -4.90 8.54
CA SER A 133 -8.24 -4.46 9.71
C SER A 133 -7.73 -3.03 9.57
N LEU A 134 -7.23 -2.66 8.39
CA LEU A 134 -6.78 -1.28 8.09
C LEU A 134 -7.96 -0.30 8.16
N GLY A 135 -9.13 -0.68 7.65
CA GLY A 135 -10.33 0.16 7.65
C GLY A 135 -10.94 0.38 9.04
N LEU A 136 -10.74 -0.52 10.01
CA LEU A 136 -11.22 -0.34 11.39
C LEU A 136 -10.59 0.88 12.09
N SER A 137 -9.35 1.23 11.71
CA SER A 137 -8.63 2.37 12.28
C SER A 137 -8.96 3.70 11.59
N SER A 138 -9.85 3.71 10.60
CA SER A 138 -10.19 4.92 9.86
C SER A 138 -10.92 5.95 10.72
N ALA A 139 -10.61 7.23 10.53
CA ALA A 139 -11.35 8.33 11.12
C ALA A 139 -12.80 8.41 10.60
N ASP A 140 -13.05 7.92 9.38
CA ASP A 140 -14.37 7.89 8.74
C ASP A 140 -15.22 6.70 9.23
N SER A 141 -16.41 6.98 9.77
CA SER A 141 -17.30 5.95 10.32
C SER A 141 -17.90 5.02 9.25
N GLY A 142 -18.05 5.50 8.01
CA GLY A 142 -18.48 4.69 6.87
C GLY A 142 -17.44 3.63 6.50
N GLN A 143 -16.16 4.00 6.49
CA GLN A 143 -15.04 3.08 6.26
C GLN A 143 -14.93 2.04 7.38
N ARG A 144 -15.11 2.44 8.64
CA ARG A 144 -15.15 1.50 9.77
C ARG A 144 -16.32 0.52 9.64
N LYS A 145 -17.52 0.98 9.28
CA LYS A 145 -18.68 0.12 9.04
C LYS A 145 -18.43 -0.87 7.90
N ALA A 146 -17.83 -0.42 6.79
CA ALA A 146 -17.46 -1.29 5.68
C ALA A 146 -16.45 -2.36 6.08
N ALA A 147 -15.46 -2.01 6.92
CA ALA A 147 -14.51 -2.96 7.51
C ALA A 147 -15.22 -4.02 8.38
N VAL A 148 -16.13 -3.62 9.26
CA VAL A 148 -16.93 -4.57 10.06
C VAL A 148 -17.73 -5.51 9.16
N GLN A 149 -18.39 -4.99 8.11
CA GLN A 149 -19.13 -5.81 7.15
C GLN A 149 -18.22 -6.80 6.41
N ALA A 150 -16.98 -6.42 6.09
CA ALA A 150 -16.00 -7.32 5.49
C ALA A 150 -15.63 -8.47 6.45
N PHE A 151 -15.40 -8.18 7.75
CA PHE A 151 -15.19 -9.24 8.75
C PHE A 151 -16.38 -10.19 8.89
N LEU A 152 -17.61 -9.69 8.79
CA LEU A 152 -18.81 -10.53 8.88
C LEU A 152 -18.97 -11.47 7.67
N LYS A 153 -18.51 -11.06 6.49
CA LYS A 153 -18.52 -11.91 5.28
C LYS A 153 -17.55 -13.08 5.40
N ASN A 154 -16.44 -12.88 6.11
CA ASN A 154 -15.41 -13.89 6.28
C ASN A 154 -14.87 -13.90 7.72
N PRO A 155 -15.62 -14.50 8.68
CA PRO A 155 -15.25 -14.46 10.08
C PRO A 155 -13.92 -15.16 10.33
N ASP A 156 -12.96 -14.44 10.92
CA ASP A 156 -11.70 -15.02 11.39
C ASP A 156 -11.47 -14.71 12.89
N PRO A 157 -10.87 -15.63 13.66
CA PRO A 157 -10.65 -15.42 15.09
C PRO A 157 -9.79 -14.20 15.42
N ALA A 158 -8.79 -13.88 14.59
CA ALA A 158 -7.95 -12.69 14.78
C ALA A 158 -8.73 -11.39 14.51
N GLY A 159 -9.71 -11.40 13.60
CA GLY A 159 -10.65 -10.31 13.35
C GLY A 159 -11.53 -10.02 14.55
N THR A 160 -11.92 -11.06 15.30
CA THR A 160 -12.72 -10.90 16.53
C THR A 160 -12.00 -10.04 17.57
N GLU A 161 -10.72 -10.30 17.83
CA GLU A 161 -9.94 -9.50 18.79
C GLU A 161 -9.75 -8.06 18.31
N ARG A 162 -9.56 -7.83 17.01
CA ARG A 162 -9.50 -6.47 16.42
C ARG A 162 -10.81 -5.72 16.56
N LEU A 163 -11.94 -6.39 16.33
CA LEU A 163 -13.27 -5.82 16.51
C LEU A 163 -13.53 -5.44 17.97
N LYS A 164 -13.16 -6.31 18.93
CA LYS A 164 -13.25 -6.00 20.38
C LYS A 164 -12.39 -4.80 20.76
N ALA A 165 -11.15 -4.74 20.28
CA ALA A 165 -10.26 -3.62 20.53
C ALA A 165 -10.83 -2.30 19.99
N ARG A 166 -11.41 -2.32 18.78
CA ARG A 166 -12.04 -1.12 18.21
C ARG A 166 -13.33 -0.73 18.93
N LEU A 167 -14.14 -1.69 19.35
CA LEU A 167 -15.39 -1.44 20.09
C LEU A 167 -15.16 -0.64 21.37
N ALA A 168 -14.04 -0.85 22.07
CA ALA A 168 -13.70 -0.14 23.31
C ALA A 168 -13.47 1.37 23.13
N VAL A 169 -13.22 1.84 21.90
CA VAL A 169 -12.91 3.24 21.57
C VAL A 169 -13.87 3.82 20.53
N GLU A 170 -14.93 3.10 20.18
CA GLU A 170 -15.92 3.56 19.21
C GLU A 170 -16.84 4.62 19.86
N THR A 171 -17.04 5.74 19.17
CA THR A 171 -17.84 6.89 19.62
C THR A 171 -18.96 7.19 18.65
#